data_AF-A0A7G3BWS7-F1
#
_entry.id   AF-A0A7G3BWS7-F1
#
_cell.length_a   1.000
_cell.length_b   1.000
_cell.length_c   1.000
_cell.angle_alpha   90.00
_cell.angle_beta   90.00
_cell.angle_gamma   90.00
#
_symmetry.space_group_name_H-M   'P 1'
#
loop_
_entity.id
_entity.type
_entity.pdbx_description
1 polymer ?
#
loop_
_entity_poly.entity_id
_entity_poly.type
_entity_poly.pdbx_seq_one_letter_code
_entity_poly.pdbx_strand_id
1 'polypeptide(L)'
;MNAIQFLKEQGVEKAREVVEGAPDKTATHYVFRKIPSYYSVEFQSWYHDGEWWDSDCHTEQDLIDSYGSDFVLSLSDLKNLIANIDSQIAIKFIKEWGDDYSKKYIALSESEGNILPWELSLKRLVESVDLVKSYGGVINAQHEIKYLDLDWDYDTPRVTRLKQAIADYEDIYHD
;
A
#
# COMPACT_ATOMS: atom_id res chain seq x y z
N MET A 1 3.45 -18.69 -6.04
CA MET A 1 2.81 -18.37 -4.77
C MET A 1 2.25 -16.99 -5.00
N ASN A 2 0.94 -16.82 -5.04
CA ASN A 2 0.38 -15.48 -5.11
C ASN A 2 0.31 -14.87 -3.71
N ALA A 3 0.29 -13.53 -3.64
CA ALA A 3 0.30 -12.81 -2.36
C ALA A 3 -0.90 -13.15 -1.46
N ILE A 4 -2.08 -13.41 -2.04
CA ILE A 4 -3.29 -13.78 -1.30
C ILE A 4 -3.09 -15.12 -0.58
N GLN A 5 -2.54 -16.12 -1.28
CA GLN A 5 -2.29 -17.44 -0.71
C GLN A 5 -1.24 -17.36 0.39
N PHE A 6 -0.15 -16.61 0.16
CA PHE A 6 0.87 -16.37 1.16
C PHE A 6 0.28 -15.76 2.45
N LEU A 7 -0.55 -14.72 2.32
CA LEU A 7 -1.23 -14.10 3.46
C LEU A 7 -2.18 -15.04 4.19
N LYS A 8 -2.91 -15.89 3.48
CA LYS A 8 -3.81 -16.89 4.09
C LYS A 8 -3.03 -17.93 4.91
N GLU A 9 -1.86 -18.32 4.44
CA GLU A 9 -1.04 -19.36 5.08
C GLU A 9 -0.18 -18.81 6.23
N GLN A 10 0.42 -17.63 6.04
CA GLN A 10 1.44 -17.07 6.95
C GLN A 10 0.91 -15.93 7.83
N GLY A 11 -0.23 -15.33 7.47
CA GLY A 11 -0.79 -14.17 8.16
C GLY A 11 -0.14 -12.84 7.77
N VAL A 12 -0.79 -11.74 8.19
CA VAL A 12 -0.37 -10.38 7.82
C VAL A 12 0.93 -9.95 8.47
N GLU A 13 1.20 -10.37 9.71
CA GLU A 13 2.42 -10.03 10.43
C GLU A 13 3.66 -10.58 9.72
N LYS A 14 3.61 -11.84 9.27
CA LYS A 14 4.72 -12.42 8.51
C LYS A 14 4.90 -11.75 7.15
N ALA A 15 3.80 -11.36 6.50
CA ALA A 15 3.86 -10.63 5.25
C ALA A 15 4.54 -9.25 5.42
N ARG A 16 4.27 -8.53 6.51
CA ARG A 16 4.97 -7.29 6.84
C ARG A 16 6.45 -7.52 7.07
N GLU A 17 6.81 -8.54 7.85
CA GLU A 17 8.22 -8.88 8.11
C GLU A 17 8.99 -9.14 6.80
N VAL A 18 8.39 -9.85 5.84
CA VAL A 18 8.99 -10.10 4.53
C VAL A 18 9.14 -8.82 3.70
N VAL A 19 8.16 -7.92 3.76
CA VAL A 19 8.23 -6.64 3.03
C VAL A 19 9.24 -5.68 3.65
N GLU A 20 9.28 -5.60 4.98
CA GLU A 20 10.16 -4.71 5.74
C GLU A 20 11.60 -5.22 5.79
N GLY A 21 11.78 -6.54 5.77
CA GLY A 21 13.09 -7.18 5.69
C GLY A 21 13.73 -7.12 4.30
N ALA A 22 13.04 -6.56 3.30
CA ALA A 22 13.58 -6.43 1.95
C ALA A 22 14.78 -5.46 1.92
N PRO A 23 15.96 -5.90 1.45
CA PRO A 23 17.18 -5.08 1.41
C PRO A 23 16.98 -3.83 0.56
N ASP A 24 17.31 -2.67 1.15
CA ASP A 24 17.21 -1.32 0.58
C ASP A 24 15.87 -1.00 -0.12
N LYS A 25 14.82 -1.79 0.16
CA LYS A 25 13.52 -1.79 -0.53
C LYS A 25 13.59 -2.02 -2.05
N THR A 26 14.72 -2.49 -2.58
CA THR A 26 14.96 -2.69 -4.02
C THR A 26 14.70 -4.13 -4.47
N ALA A 27 14.54 -5.08 -3.55
CA ALA A 27 14.12 -6.43 -3.89
C ALA A 27 12.72 -6.45 -4.54
N THR A 28 12.58 -7.25 -5.58
CA THR A 28 11.31 -7.45 -6.30
C THR A 28 10.62 -8.74 -5.92
N HIS A 29 11.39 -9.77 -5.53
CA HIS A 29 10.86 -11.08 -5.19
C HIS A 29 11.44 -11.60 -3.88
N TYR A 30 10.66 -12.42 -3.19
CA TYR A 30 11.09 -13.21 -2.06
C TYR A 30 10.92 -14.69 -2.41
N VAL A 31 12.01 -15.45 -2.32
CA VAL A 31 12.01 -16.88 -2.58
C VAL A 31 12.24 -17.60 -1.27
N PHE A 32 11.28 -18.41 -0.82
CA PHE A 32 11.31 -19.05 0.50
C PHE A 32 11.51 -20.56 0.44
N ARG A 33 12.34 -21.03 -0.50
CA ARG A 33 12.70 -22.45 -0.64
C ARG A 33 14.10 -22.72 -0.12
N LYS A 34 14.26 -23.73 0.75
CA LYS A 34 15.50 -24.08 1.46
C LYS A 34 15.97 -22.94 2.39
N ILE A 35 16.64 -21.94 1.84
CA ILE A 35 17.12 -20.75 2.54
C ILE A 35 16.37 -19.57 1.92
N PRO A 36 15.57 -18.84 2.70
CA PRO A 36 14.87 -17.69 2.18
C PRO A 36 15.84 -16.59 1.74
N SER A 37 15.64 -16.09 0.53
CA SER A 37 16.48 -15.05 -0.06
C SER A 37 15.62 -14.04 -0.82
N TYR A 38 16.10 -12.80 -0.86
CA TYR A 38 15.53 -11.76 -1.68
C TYR A 38 16.19 -11.75 -3.06
N TYR A 39 15.40 -11.50 -4.08
CA TYR A 39 15.85 -11.37 -5.45
C TYR A 39 15.42 -10.02 -6.01
N SER A 40 16.23 -9.46 -6.88
CA SER A 40 15.83 -8.43 -7.80
C SER A 40 16.08 -8.87 -9.22
N VAL A 41 14.98 -9.13 -9.94
CA VAL A 41 15.04 -9.40 -11.38
C VAL A 41 15.36 -8.14 -12.20
N GLU A 42 15.21 -6.94 -11.62
CA GLU A 42 15.49 -5.67 -12.33
C GLU A 42 16.99 -5.41 -12.50
N PHE A 43 17.79 -5.67 -11.47
CA PHE A 43 19.24 -5.56 -11.53
C PHE A 43 19.96 -6.92 -11.49
N GLN A 44 19.20 -8.01 -11.67
CA GLN A 44 19.72 -9.36 -11.88
C GLN A 44 20.61 -9.84 -10.74
N SER A 45 20.13 -9.68 -9.51
CA SER A 45 20.90 -10.07 -8.32
C SER A 45 20.02 -10.70 -7.25
N TRP A 46 20.65 -11.42 -6.34
CA TRP A 46 20.04 -11.97 -5.14
C TRP A 46 20.82 -11.53 -3.91
N TYR A 47 20.11 -11.35 -2.81
CA TYR A 47 20.68 -10.82 -1.59
C TYR A 47 21.08 -11.93 -0.63
N HIS A 48 22.29 -11.86 -0.13
CA HIS A 48 22.84 -12.79 0.84
C HIS A 48 23.93 -12.15 1.67
N ASP A 49 23.90 -12.44 2.98
CA ASP A 49 24.96 -12.04 3.93
C ASP A 49 25.32 -10.55 3.89
N GLY A 50 24.30 -9.69 3.76
CA GLY A 50 24.50 -8.23 3.75
C GLY A 50 24.79 -7.62 2.39
N GLU A 51 24.96 -8.43 1.34
CA GLU A 51 25.38 -7.95 0.02
C GLU A 51 24.55 -8.54 -1.13
N TRP A 52 24.61 -7.89 -2.28
CA TRP A 52 23.99 -8.34 -3.53
C TRP A 52 24.99 -9.15 -4.36
N TRP A 53 24.54 -10.29 -4.85
CA TRP A 53 25.30 -11.22 -5.67
C TRP A 53 24.62 -11.39 -7.02
N ASP A 54 25.40 -11.59 -8.07
CA ASP A 54 24.88 -11.86 -9.42
C ASP A 54 23.94 -13.08 -9.39
N SER A 55 22.79 -12.94 -10.05
CA SER A 55 21.75 -13.95 -10.14
C SER A 55 21.60 -14.41 -11.58
N ASP A 56 21.61 -15.73 -11.80
CA ASP A 56 21.29 -16.34 -13.10
C ASP A 56 19.79 -16.20 -13.47
N CYS A 57 18.93 -15.78 -12.52
CA CYS A 57 17.53 -15.49 -12.76
C CYS A 57 17.33 -14.02 -13.10
N HIS A 58 16.89 -13.73 -14.34
CA HIS A 58 16.70 -12.37 -14.85
C HIS A 58 15.23 -11.97 -14.98
N THR A 59 14.33 -12.93 -14.84
CA THR A 59 12.87 -12.74 -14.91
C THR A 59 12.19 -13.50 -13.78
N GLU A 60 10.93 -13.14 -13.50
CA GLU A 60 10.09 -13.92 -12.59
C GLU A 60 9.95 -15.37 -13.08
N GLN A 61 9.86 -15.58 -14.40
CA GLN A 61 9.76 -16.92 -14.97
C GLN A 61 11.01 -17.75 -14.70
N ASP A 62 12.22 -17.17 -14.75
CA ASP A 62 13.46 -17.88 -14.40
C ASP A 62 13.47 -18.33 -12.93
N LEU A 63 12.95 -17.48 -12.03
CA LEU A 63 12.76 -17.84 -10.62
C LEU A 63 11.76 -18.98 -10.47
N ILE A 64 10.63 -18.91 -11.18
CA ILE A 64 9.59 -19.96 -11.16
C ILE A 64 10.13 -21.28 -11.69
N ASP A 65 10.88 -21.27 -12.79
CA ASP A 65 11.46 -22.46 -13.40
C ASP A 65 12.52 -23.08 -12.48
N SER A 66 13.30 -22.26 -11.78
CA SER A 66 14.37 -22.71 -10.86
C SER A 66 13.84 -23.21 -9.51
N TYR A 67 12.88 -22.48 -8.93
CA TYR A 67 12.44 -22.69 -7.55
C TYR A 67 11.04 -23.28 -7.44
N GLY A 68 10.24 -23.25 -8.50
CA GLY A 68 8.83 -23.64 -8.50
C GLY A 68 7.95 -22.45 -8.12
N SER A 69 6.81 -22.34 -8.81
CA SER A 69 5.88 -21.23 -8.60
C SER A 69 5.49 -21.09 -7.13
N ASP A 70 5.21 -22.18 -6.41
CA ASP A 70 4.80 -22.19 -4.99
C ASP A 70 5.80 -21.56 -4.01
N PHE A 71 7.01 -21.23 -4.43
CA PHE A 71 8.05 -20.65 -3.57
C PHE A 71 8.49 -19.25 -3.97
N VAL A 72 8.01 -18.74 -5.12
CA VAL A 72 8.33 -17.40 -5.63
C VAL A 72 7.17 -16.47 -5.31
N LEU A 73 7.48 -15.40 -4.58
CA LEU A 73 6.52 -14.37 -4.15
C LEU A 73 6.94 -13.01 -4.68
N SER A 74 6.04 -12.36 -5.43
CA SER A 74 6.18 -10.96 -5.83
C SER A 74 6.00 -10.04 -4.61
N LEU A 75 7.01 -9.21 -4.34
CA LEU A 75 6.96 -8.23 -3.25
C LEU A 75 6.07 -7.04 -3.58
N SER A 76 5.91 -6.66 -4.85
CA SER A 76 4.99 -5.60 -5.23
C SER A 76 3.55 -6.00 -4.93
N ASP A 77 3.17 -7.22 -5.29
CA ASP A 77 1.83 -7.74 -5.05
C ASP A 77 1.54 -7.87 -3.56
N LEU A 78 2.52 -8.34 -2.79
CA LEU A 78 2.41 -8.43 -1.33
C LEU A 78 2.26 -7.05 -0.68
N LYS A 79 3.09 -6.07 -1.07
CA LYS A 79 3.02 -4.68 -0.59
C LYS A 79 1.64 -4.07 -0.87
N ASN A 80 1.15 -4.22 -2.11
CA ASN A 80 -0.15 -3.70 -2.52
C ASN A 80 -1.30 -4.33 -1.71
N LEU A 81 -1.23 -5.64 -1.47
CA LEU A 81 -2.26 -6.34 -0.72
C LEU A 81 -2.26 -5.97 0.77
N ILE A 82 -1.08 -5.80 1.38
CA ILE A 82 -0.97 -5.28 2.76
C ILE A 82 -1.56 -3.86 2.85
N ALA A 83 -1.18 -2.97 1.92
CA ALA A 83 -1.69 -1.60 1.90
C ALA A 83 -3.22 -1.54 1.72
N ASN A 84 -3.79 -2.45 0.93
CA ASN A 84 -5.23 -2.60 0.79
C ASN A 84 -5.88 -3.05 2.11
N ILE A 85 -5.34 -4.06 2.79
CA ILE A 85 -5.81 -4.50 4.11
C ILE A 85 -5.80 -3.34 5.11
N ASP A 86 -4.71 -2.57 5.16
CA ASP A 86 -4.57 -1.40 6.03
C ASP A 86 -5.62 -0.32 5.74
N SER A 87 -5.88 -0.05 4.45
CA SER A 87 -6.93 0.88 4.04
C SER A 87 -8.33 0.37 4.43
N GLN A 88 -8.61 -0.93 4.27
CA GLN A 88 -9.91 -1.52 4.63
C GLN A 88 -10.17 -1.48 6.14
N ILE A 89 -9.15 -1.74 6.96
CA ILE A 89 -9.23 -1.59 8.42
C ILE A 89 -9.57 -0.14 8.77
N ALA A 90 -8.88 0.82 8.16
CA ALA A 90 -9.10 2.24 8.40
C ALA A 90 -10.49 2.71 7.96
N ILE A 91 -10.97 2.29 6.78
CA ILE A 91 -12.33 2.58 6.29
C ILE A 91 -13.37 2.05 7.28
N LYS A 92 -13.22 0.79 7.72
CA LYS A 92 -14.13 0.18 8.69
C LYS A 92 -14.16 0.98 10.00
N PHE A 93 -12.99 1.43 10.46
CA PHE A 93 -12.88 2.25 11.66
C PHE A 93 -13.66 3.57 11.53
N ILE A 94 -13.50 4.30 10.41
CA ILE A 94 -14.25 5.54 10.17
C ILE A 94 -15.76 5.26 10.07
N LYS A 95 -16.17 4.19 9.38
CA LYS A 95 -17.59 3.80 9.27
C LYS A 95 -18.22 3.51 10.65
N GLU A 96 -17.45 2.92 11.57
CA GLU A 96 -17.92 2.52 12.90
C GLU A 96 -17.91 3.70 13.91
N TRP A 97 -16.88 4.55 13.88
CA TRP A 97 -16.63 5.55 14.92
C TRP A 97 -16.81 7.00 14.46
N GLY A 98 -16.91 7.24 13.15
CA GLY A 98 -16.98 8.56 12.54
C GLY A 98 -15.61 9.25 12.40
N ASP A 99 -15.55 10.23 11.50
CA ASP A 99 -14.30 10.93 11.18
C ASP A 99 -13.79 11.83 12.32
N ASP A 100 -14.69 12.42 13.09
CA ASP A 100 -14.33 13.26 14.24
C ASP A 100 -13.66 12.47 15.38
N TYR A 101 -14.12 11.23 15.63
CA TYR A 101 -13.46 10.35 16.59
C TYR A 101 -12.11 9.87 16.05
N SER A 102 -12.08 9.50 14.77
CA SER A 102 -10.86 9.05 14.09
C SER A 102 -9.73 10.07 14.17
N LYS A 103 -10.03 11.38 14.03
CA LYS A 103 -9.06 12.47 14.25
C LYS A 103 -8.45 12.46 15.66
N LYS A 104 -9.29 12.29 16.69
CA LYS A 104 -8.84 12.26 18.09
C LYS A 104 -7.99 11.03 18.37
N TYR A 105 -8.38 9.90 17.80
CA TYR A 105 -7.63 8.65 17.89
C TYR A 105 -6.23 8.83 17.28
N ILE A 106 -6.12 9.35 16.06
CA ILE A 106 -4.82 9.60 15.41
C ILE A 106 -3.94 10.55 16.23
N ALA A 107 -4.51 11.64 16.76
CA ALA A 107 -3.76 12.56 17.60
C ALA A 107 -3.19 11.90 18.87
N LEU A 108 -3.91 10.93 19.44
CA LEU A 108 -3.43 10.13 20.56
C LEU A 108 -2.30 9.19 20.12
N SER A 109 -2.49 8.40 19.06
CA SER A 109 -1.46 7.49 18.54
C SER A 109 -0.16 8.22 18.17
N GLU A 110 -0.27 9.41 17.58
CA GLU A 110 0.88 10.29 17.29
C GLU A 110 1.62 10.71 18.56
N SER A 111 0.89 11.02 19.63
CA SER A 111 1.48 11.43 20.92
C SER A 111 2.21 10.29 21.63
N GLU A 112 1.79 9.05 21.40
CA GLU A 112 2.43 7.84 21.95
C GLU A 112 3.66 7.39 21.14
N GLY A 113 3.87 7.96 19.95
CA GLY A 113 5.10 7.83 19.18
C GLY A 113 5.25 6.54 18.37
N ASN A 114 4.20 5.72 18.26
CA ASN A 114 4.24 4.49 17.45
C ASN A 114 2.97 4.34 16.61
N ILE A 115 2.96 4.98 15.44
CA ILE A 115 1.84 4.91 14.49
C ILE A 115 1.95 3.61 13.69
N LEU A 116 0.93 2.77 13.79
CA LEU A 116 0.82 1.52 13.04
C LEU A 116 0.47 1.79 11.55
N PRO A 117 0.79 0.87 10.63
CA PRO A 117 0.51 1.05 9.20
C PRO A 117 -0.96 1.36 8.85
N TRP A 118 -1.91 0.69 9.51
CA TRP A 118 -3.34 0.98 9.30
C TRP A 118 -3.74 2.35 9.86
N GLU A 119 -3.05 2.87 10.89
CA GLU A 119 -3.28 4.21 11.44
C GLU A 119 -2.76 5.30 10.50
N LEU A 120 -1.67 5.04 9.76
CA LEU A 120 -1.24 5.92 8.67
C LEU A 120 -2.31 6.00 7.57
N SER A 121 -2.92 4.86 7.21
CA SER A 121 -4.07 4.84 6.29
C SER A 121 -5.26 5.62 6.84
N LEU A 122 -5.57 5.46 8.14
CA LEU A 122 -6.62 6.21 8.81
C LEU A 122 -6.38 7.72 8.78
N LYS A 123 -5.16 8.17 9.06
CA LYS A 123 -4.76 9.58 8.95
C LYS A 123 -4.99 10.12 7.54
N ARG A 124 -4.52 9.42 6.51
CA ARG A 124 -4.73 9.81 5.10
C ARG A 124 -6.22 9.96 4.79
N LEU A 125 -7.03 8.98 5.16
CA LEU A 125 -8.47 8.98 4.90
C LEU A 125 -9.18 10.15 5.59
N VAL A 126 -8.82 10.44 6.85
CA VAL A 126 -9.36 11.59 7.58
C VAL A 126 -8.98 12.91 6.90
N GLU A 127 -7.75 13.05 6.42
CA GLU A 127 -7.32 14.23 5.65
C GLU A 127 -8.07 14.35 4.31
N SER A 128 -8.37 13.24 3.65
CA SER A 128 -9.21 13.19 2.44
C SER A 128 -10.65 13.65 2.73
N VAL A 129 -11.23 13.21 3.85
CA VAL A 129 -12.57 13.64 4.29
C VAL A 129 -12.59 15.14 4.56
N ASP A 130 -11.59 15.67 5.26
CA ASP A 130 -11.48 17.11 5.53
C ASP A 130 -11.30 17.93 4.25
N LEU A 131 -10.50 17.43 3.30
CA LEU A 131 -10.33 18.07 2.02
C LEU A 131 -11.65 18.16 1.28
N VAL A 132 -12.41 17.07 1.16
CA VAL A 132 -13.74 17.07 0.52
C VAL A 132 -14.72 18.00 1.23
N LYS A 133 -14.74 18.00 2.57
CA LYS A 133 -15.58 18.92 3.36
C LYS A 133 -15.21 20.39 3.12
N SER A 134 -13.94 20.71 2.89
CA SER A 134 -13.49 22.08 2.60
C SER A 134 -14.05 22.66 1.28
N TYR A 135 -14.42 21.80 0.32
CA TYR A 135 -15.11 22.21 -0.91
C TYR A 135 -16.64 22.35 -0.70
N GLY A 136 -17.14 22.13 0.51
CA GLY A 136 -18.58 22.09 0.80
C GLY A 136 -19.24 20.74 0.49
N GLY A 137 -18.44 19.67 0.39
CA GLY A 137 -18.91 18.29 0.18
C GLY A 137 -18.54 17.72 -1.19
N VAL A 138 -18.81 16.41 -1.36
CA VAL A 138 -18.36 15.61 -2.52
C VAL A 138 -18.86 16.13 -3.86
N ILE A 139 -20.10 16.63 -3.94
CA ILE A 139 -20.68 17.18 -5.17
C ILE A 139 -19.87 18.38 -5.67
N ASN A 140 -19.52 19.30 -4.77
CA ASN A 140 -18.73 20.48 -5.13
C ASN A 140 -17.28 20.10 -5.48
N ALA A 141 -16.70 19.15 -4.77
CA ALA A 141 -15.37 18.62 -5.07
C ALA A 141 -15.31 17.99 -6.47
N GLN A 142 -16.31 17.19 -6.85
CA GLN A 142 -16.42 16.62 -8.19
C GLN A 142 -16.62 17.70 -9.27
N HIS A 143 -17.42 18.74 -8.99
CA HIS A 143 -17.57 19.88 -9.88
C HIS A 143 -16.25 20.63 -10.10
N GLU A 144 -15.47 20.88 -9.05
CA GLU A 144 -14.16 21.53 -9.17
C GLU A 144 -13.25 20.76 -10.14
N ILE A 145 -13.18 19.43 -10.02
CA ILE A 145 -12.42 18.59 -10.95
C ILE A 145 -12.89 18.79 -12.39
N LYS A 146 -14.21 18.77 -12.62
CA LYS A 146 -14.79 18.93 -13.96
C LYS A 146 -14.50 20.30 -14.59
N TYR A 147 -14.45 21.36 -13.79
CA TYR A 147 -14.12 22.70 -14.28
C TYR A 147 -12.62 22.88 -14.56
N LEU A 148 -11.76 22.28 -13.73
CA LEU A 148 -10.32 22.22 -13.99
C LEU A 148 -10.03 21.39 -15.24
N ASP A 149 -10.83 20.36 -15.48
CA ASP A 149 -10.80 19.54 -16.67
C ASP A 149 -11.32 20.25 -17.94
N LEU A 150 -11.21 21.59 -18.07
CA LEU A 150 -11.52 22.34 -19.31
C LEU A 150 -10.37 23.25 -19.80
N ASP A 151 -9.41 23.59 -18.94
CA ASP A 151 -8.21 24.36 -19.28
C ASP A 151 -7.06 23.38 -19.54
N TRP A 152 -6.49 23.38 -20.74
CA TRP A 152 -5.57 22.40 -21.36
C TRP A 152 -4.22 22.07 -20.63
N ASP A 153 -4.19 22.02 -19.29
CA ASP A 153 -3.03 21.64 -18.47
C ASP A 153 -3.44 20.71 -17.29
N TYR A 154 -3.52 19.41 -17.58
CA TYR A 154 -4.18 18.38 -16.77
C TYR A 154 -3.15 17.40 -16.20
N ASP A 155 -2.63 17.70 -15.02
CA ASP A 155 -2.41 16.77 -13.89
C ASP A 155 -1.63 17.54 -12.81
N THR A 156 -2.22 18.64 -12.33
CA THR A 156 -1.58 19.36 -11.24
C THR A 156 -1.65 18.47 -9.98
N PRO A 157 -0.64 18.51 -9.10
CA PRO A 157 -0.67 17.77 -7.84
C PRO A 157 -1.94 18.03 -7.01
N ARG A 158 -2.55 19.22 -7.18
CA ARG A 158 -3.85 19.57 -6.58
C ARG A 158 -4.99 18.71 -7.13
N VAL A 159 -5.09 18.54 -8.45
CA VAL A 159 -6.13 17.73 -9.11
C VAL A 159 -5.99 16.27 -8.71
N THR A 160 -4.78 15.71 -8.76
CA THR A 160 -4.53 14.31 -8.36
C THR A 160 -4.90 14.09 -6.90
N ARG A 161 -4.53 15.01 -5.99
CA ARG A 161 -4.89 14.94 -4.58
C ARG A 161 -6.40 15.00 -4.36
N LEU A 162 -7.11 15.88 -5.06
CA LEU A 162 -8.56 16.00 -4.91
C LEU A 162 -9.29 14.78 -5.50
N LYS A 163 -8.83 14.22 -6.62
CA LYS A 163 -9.36 12.95 -7.17
C LYS A 163 -9.21 11.80 -6.16
N GLN A 164 -8.03 11.66 -5.55
CA GLN A 164 -7.81 10.64 -4.51
C GLN A 164 -8.72 10.87 -3.30
N ALA A 165 -8.89 12.12 -2.86
CA ALA A 165 -9.73 12.44 -1.71
C ALA A 165 -11.22 12.15 -1.96
N ILE A 166 -11.70 12.38 -3.18
CA ILE A 166 -13.06 12.00 -3.60
C ILE A 166 -13.21 10.47 -3.56
N ALA A 167 -12.26 9.73 -4.13
CA ALA A 167 -12.30 8.26 -4.12
C ALA A 167 -12.31 7.70 -2.69
N ASP A 168 -11.42 8.20 -1.82
CA ASP A 168 -11.38 7.85 -0.39
C ASP A 168 -12.72 8.17 0.30
N TYR A 169 -13.32 9.33 0.02
CA TYR A 169 -14.61 9.72 0.60
C TYR A 169 -15.75 8.80 0.13
N GLU A 170 -15.76 8.43 -1.15
CA GLU A 170 -16.73 7.50 -1.71
C GLU A 170 -16.59 6.11 -1.10
N ASP A 171 -15.39 5.57 -0.92
CA ASP A 171 -15.16 4.28 -0.24
C ASP A 171 -15.69 4.26 1.21
N ILE A 172 -15.66 5.42 1.89
CA ILE A 172 -16.14 5.58 3.26
C ILE A 172 -17.67 5.75 3.33
N TYR A 173 -18.28 6.51 2.43
CA TYR A 173 -19.68 6.95 2.59
C TYR A 173 -20.66 6.44 1.53
N HIS A 174 -20.18 5.77 0.48
CA HIS A 174 -21.01 5.02 -0.46
C HIS A 174 -20.90 3.50 -0.19
N ASP A 175 -22.01 2.81 -0.44
CA ASP A 175 -22.17 1.35 -0.32
C ASP A 175 -22.15 0.68 -1.71
#